data_AF-A0A329VR89-F1
#
_entry.id   AF-A0A329VR89-F1
#
_cell.length_a   1.000
_cell.length_b   1.000
_cell.length_c   1.000
_cell.angle_alpha   90.00
_cell.angle_beta   90.00
_cell.angle_gamma   90.00
#
_symmetry.space_group_name_H-M   'P 1'
#
loop_
_entity.id
_entity.type
_entity.pdbx_description
1 polymer ?
#
loop_
_entity_poly.entity_id
_entity_poly.type
_entity_poly.pdbx_seq_one_letter_code
_entity_poly.pdbx_strand_id
1 'polypeptide(L)'
;MSNQTLIERYRNRLIAAKLDAMVKKTNSHCIAVSLHDGSMCTVELSEEILKKALHVFFEAPVYDEYKREKADNYILNSYTDYLSKHWKLTNEGDDFMSALIKLIAERANHGGFSPEYTFQ
;
A
#
# COMPACT_ATOMS: atom_id res chain seq x y z
N MET A 1 21.94 -10.67 3.49
CA MET A 1 20.48 -10.44 3.39
C MET A 1 20.14 -10.39 1.91
N SER A 2 19.16 -11.16 1.46
CA SER A 2 18.71 -11.13 0.06
C SER A 2 17.85 -9.90 -0.19
N ASN A 3 17.75 -9.41 -1.44
CA ASN A 3 16.91 -8.26 -1.78
C ASN A 3 15.45 -8.45 -1.32
N GLN A 4 14.92 -9.67 -1.42
CA GLN A 4 13.58 -10.00 -0.92
C GLN A 4 13.41 -9.72 0.59
N THR A 5 14.39 -10.10 1.41
CA THR A 5 14.35 -9.82 2.86
C THR A 5 14.40 -8.33 3.20
N LEU A 6 15.07 -7.53 2.36
CA LEU A 6 15.09 -6.07 2.48
C LEU A 6 13.75 -5.48 2.06
N ILE A 7 13.22 -5.89 0.92
CA ILE A 7 11.91 -5.45 0.41
C ILE A 7 10.82 -5.71 1.45
N GLU A 8 10.76 -6.91 2.03
CA GLU A 8 9.79 -7.24 3.08
C GLU A 8 9.93 -6.33 4.31
N ARG A 9 11.16 -6.05 4.74
CA ARG A 9 11.42 -5.16 5.87
C ARG A 9 10.96 -3.72 5.60
N TYR A 10 11.24 -3.21 4.40
CA TYR A 10 10.83 -1.86 3.99
C TYR A 10 9.31 -1.77 3.78
N ARG A 11 8.70 -2.81 3.22
CA ARG A 11 7.24 -2.95 3.10
C ARG A 11 6.57 -2.83 4.46
N ASN A 12 7.02 -3.61 5.44
CA ASN A 12 6.45 -3.57 6.79
C ASN A 12 6.62 -2.19 7.45
N ARG A 13 7.77 -1.52 7.22
CA ARG A 13 8.00 -0.16 7.72
C ARG A 13 7.08 0.88 7.08
N LEU A 14 6.87 0.78 5.77
CA LEU A 14 5.96 1.67 5.04
C LEU A 14 4.52 1.50 5.53
N ILE A 15 4.08 0.26 5.68
CA ILE A 15 2.76 -0.09 6.23
C ILE A 15 2.62 0.47 7.65
N ALA A 16 3.57 0.20 8.54
CA ALA A 16 3.55 0.68 9.91
C ALA A 16 3.52 2.21 9.99
N ALA A 17 4.31 2.90 9.14
CA ALA A 17 4.32 4.35 9.06
C ALA A 17 2.95 4.92 8.64
N LYS A 18 2.25 4.27 7.71
CA LYS A 18 0.91 4.71 7.28
C LYS A 18 -0.13 4.47 8.36
N LEU A 19 -0.14 3.30 8.98
CA LEU A 19 -1.08 2.99 10.05
C LEU A 19 -0.87 3.92 11.27
N ASP A 20 0.38 4.16 11.67
CA ASP A 20 0.71 5.12 12.73
C ASP A 20 0.23 6.54 12.37
N ALA A 21 0.42 6.98 11.13
CA ALA A 21 -0.09 8.27 10.66
C ALA A 21 -1.63 8.33 10.71
N MET A 22 -2.32 7.25 10.37
CA MET A 22 -3.79 7.17 10.44
C MET A 22 -4.32 7.21 11.87
N VAL A 23 -3.73 6.42 12.77
CA VAL A 23 -4.10 6.41 14.19
C VAL A 23 -3.89 7.79 14.80
N LYS A 24 -2.77 8.45 14.51
CA LYS A 24 -2.51 9.81 15.00
C LYS A 24 -3.52 10.84 14.51
N LYS A 25 -4.05 10.67 13.30
CA LYS A 25 -4.98 11.62 12.67
C LYS A 25 -6.45 11.38 13.04
N THR A 26 -6.85 10.12 13.15
CA THR A 26 -8.27 9.73 13.23
C THR A 26 -8.60 8.80 14.40
N ASN A 27 -7.60 8.38 15.17
CA ASN A 27 -7.70 7.39 16.24
C ASN A 27 -8.36 6.07 15.80
N SER A 28 -8.29 5.77 14.49
CA SER A 28 -8.90 4.61 13.87
C SER A 28 -8.09 4.18 12.64
N HIS A 29 -8.31 2.94 12.21
CA HIS A 29 -7.80 2.40 10.95
C HIS A 29 -8.80 2.54 9.80
N CYS A 30 -9.96 3.15 10.05
CA CYS A 30 -10.96 3.42 9.03
C CYS A 30 -10.68 4.75 8.34
N ILE A 31 -10.60 4.73 7.00
CA ILE A 31 -10.50 5.93 6.18
C ILE A 31 -11.70 6.06 5.27
N ALA A 32 -12.34 7.23 5.31
CA ALA A 32 -13.35 7.60 4.34
C ALA A 32 -12.66 8.14 3.09
N VAL A 33 -12.91 7.50 1.95
CA VAL A 33 -12.34 7.84 0.66
C VAL A 33 -13.47 8.25 -0.27
N SER A 34 -13.32 9.40 -0.91
CA SER A 34 -14.22 9.82 -1.99
C SER A 34 -13.80 9.14 -3.29
N LEU A 35 -14.71 8.40 -3.90
CA LEU A 35 -14.51 7.72 -5.17
C LEU A 35 -14.79 8.68 -6.34
N HIS A 36 -14.34 8.31 -7.54
CA HIS A 36 -14.55 9.11 -8.75
C HIS A 36 -16.03 9.33 -9.10
N ASP A 37 -16.90 8.41 -8.67
CA ASP A 37 -18.35 8.48 -8.82
C ASP A 37 -19.01 9.47 -7.83
N GLY A 38 -18.24 10.11 -6.96
CA GLY A 38 -18.75 10.99 -5.89
C GLY A 38 -19.28 10.23 -4.67
N SER A 39 -19.36 8.91 -4.75
CA SER A 39 -19.69 8.03 -3.64
C SER A 39 -18.57 8.00 -2.59
N MET A 40 -18.94 8.02 -1.31
CA MET A 40 -18.00 7.88 -0.20
C MET A 40 -17.90 6.41 0.23
N CYS A 41 -16.70 5.86 0.24
CA CYS A 41 -16.44 4.51 0.71
C CYS A 41 -15.57 4.55 1.98
N THR A 42 -16.00 3.87 3.03
CA THR A 42 -15.17 3.67 4.22
C THR A 42 -14.41 2.37 4.07
N VAL A 43 -13.10 2.45 4.03
CA VAL A 43 -12.21 1.28 3.99
C VAL A 43 -11.54 1.14 5.34
N GLU A 44 -11.68 -0.03 5.96
CA GLU A 44 -10.85 -0.43 7.09
C GLU A 44 -9.51 -0.93 6.55
N LEU A 45 -8.42 -0.28 6.96
CA LEU A 45 -7.08 -0.65 6.53
C LEU A 45 -6.38 -1.46 7.62
N SER A 46 -5.97 -2.66 7.29
CA SER A 46 -5.09 -3.48 8.13
C SER A 46 -3.72 -3.66 7.48
N GLU A 47 -2.75 -4.09 8.27
CA GLU A 47 -1.42 -4.46 7.75
C GLU A 47 -1.54 -5.47 6.60
N GLU A 48 -2.45 -6.44 6.71
CA GLU A 48 -2.68 -7.46 5.69
C GLU A 48 -3.28 -6.88 4.40
N ILE A 49 -4.25 -5.97 4.52
CA ILE A 49 -4.88 -5.31 3.36
C ILE A 49 -3.83 -4.48 2.62
N LEU A 50 -3.06 -3.66 3.33
CA LEU A 50 -2.01 -2.84 2.74
C LEU A 50 -0.90 -3.71 2.12
N LYS A 51 -0.50 -4.79 2.79
CA LYS A 51 0.49 -5.75 2.27
C LYS A 51 0.03 -6.40 0.97
N LYS A 52 -1.22 -6.86 0.92
CA LYS A 52 -1.82 -7.44 -0.30
C LYS A 52 -1.93 -6.40 -1.40
N ALA A 53 -2.38 -5.19 -1.08
CA ALA A 53 -2.51 -4.11 -2.05
C ALA A 53 -1.16 -3.72 -2.67
N LEU A 54 -0.12 -3.55 -1.85
CA LEU A 54 1.25 -3.30 -2.34
C LEU A 54 1.72 -4.42 -3.26
N HIS A 55 1.45 -5.67 -2.90
CA HIS A 55 1.85 -6.79 -3.74
C HIS A 55 1.14 -6.79 -5.10
N VAL A 56 -0.17 -6.55 -5.12
CA VAL A 56 -0.99 -6.64 -6.35
C VAL A 56 -0.87 -5.40 -7.24
N PHE A 57 -0.89 -4.20 -6.66
CA PHE A 57 -0.94 -2.96 -7.41
C PHE A 57 0.43 -2.36 -7.70
N PHE A 58 1.48 -2.79 -6.99
CA PHE A 58 2.83 -2.24 -7.15
C PHE A 58 3.86 -3.31 -7.48
N GLU A 59 4.02 -4.34 -6.66
CA GLU A 59 5.10 -5.32 -6.88
C GLU A 59 4.84 -6.23 -8.08
N ALA A 60 3.64 -6.77 -8.23
CA ALA A 60 3.26 -7.65 -9.34
C ALA A 60 3.50 -7.01 -10.72
N PRO A 61 3.02 -5.78 -11.02
CA PRO A 61 3.29 -5.15 -12.31
C PRO A 61 4.79 -4.86 -12.52
N VAL A 62 5.54 -4.54 -11.46
CA VAL A 62 7.00 -4.36 -11.57
C VAL A 62 7.72 -5.67 -11.89
N TYR A 63 7.28 -6.79 -11.31
CA TYR A 63 7.82 -8.12 -11.63
C TYR A 63 7.42 -8.60 -13.04
N ASP A 64 6.30 -8.11 -13.58
CA ASP A 64 5.87 -8.39 -14.96
C ASP A 64 6.68 -7.58 -15.98
N GLU A 65 6.96 -6.30 -15.68
CA GLU A 65 7.69 -5.40 -16.57
C GLU A 65 9.21 -5.64 -16.55
N TYR A 66 9.79 -6.03 -15.41
CA TYR A 66 11.24 -6.15 -15.24
C TYR A 66 11.68 -7.56 -14.85
N LYS A 67 12.90 -7.93 -15.28
CA LYS A 67 13.60 -9.09 -14.73
C LYS A 67 13.74 -8.96 -13.21
N ARG A 68 13.64 -10.09 -12.51
CA ARG A 68 13.59 -10.18 -11.03
C ARG A 68 14.62 -9.29 -10.32
N GLU A 69 15.87 -9.29 -10.76
CA GLU A 69 16.93 -8.47 -10.15
C GLU A 69 16.72 -6.95 -10.31
N LYS A 70 16.19 -6.52 -11.46
CA LYS A 70 15.83 -5.11 -11.70
C LYS A 70 14.56 -4.73 -10.95
N ALA A 71 13.56 -5.61 -10.96
CA ALA A 71 12.31 -5.43 -10.22
C ALA A 71 12.57 -5.25 -8.72
N ASP A 72 13.40 -6.12 -8.13
CA ASP A 72 13.77 -6.06 -6.72
C ASP A 72 14.44 -4.73 -6.36
N ASN A 73 15.39 -4.27 -7.17
CA ASN A 73 16.06 -2.98 -6.96
C ASN A 73 15.10 -1.80 -7.11
N TYR A 74 14.19 -1.85 -8.09
CA TYR A 74 13.19 -0.81 -8.30
C TYR A 74 12.25 -0.69 -7.10
N ILE A 75 11.66 -1.82 -6.67
CA ILE A 75 10.75 -1.86 -5.50
C ILE A 75 11.47 -1.35 -4.25
N LEU A 76 12.71 -1.79 -4.01
CA LEU A 76 13.47 -1.39 -2.83
C LEU A 76 13.80 0.11 -2.84
N ASN A 77 14.18 0.66 -4.00
CA ASN A 77 14.45 2.08 -4.16
C ASN A 77 13.17 2.90 -3.93
N SER A 78 12.05 2.52 -4.54
CA SER A 78 10.77 3.19 -4.33
C SER A 78 10.34 3.18 -2.86
N TYR A 79 10.41 2.03 -2.17
CA TYR A 79 10.09 1.97 -0.75
C TYR A 79 11.04 2.80 0.13
N THR A 80 12.28 2.97 -0.32
CA THR A 80 13.24 3.83 0.37
C THR A 80 12.90 5.31 0.15
N ASP A 81 12.53 5.72 -1.05
CA ASP A 81 12.09 7.10 -1.35
C ASP A 81 10.79 7.49 -0.64
N TYR A 82 9.88 6.53 -0.45
CA TYR A 82 8.64 6.74 0.31
C TYR A 82 8.87 6.90 1.82
N LEU A 83 10.06 6.56 2.32
CA LEU A 83 10.42 6.62 3.72
C LEU A 83 11.52 7.65 3.97
N SER A 84 11.23 8.61 4.85
CA SER A 84 12.22 9.55 5.34
C SER A 84 13.27 8.85 6.20
N LYS A 85 14.40 9.53 6.48
CA LYS A 85 15.49 9.05 7.35
C LYS A 85 15.01 8.60 8.74
N HIS A 86 13.86 9.11 9.20
CA HIS A 86 13.25 8.75 10.48
C HIS A 86 12.13 7.71 10.36
N TRP A 87 12.07 6.94 9.26
CA TRP A 87 11.04 5.91 9.02
C TRP A 87 9.61 6.47 9.01
N LYS A 88 9.46 7.75 8.67
CA LYS A 88 8.16 8.40 8.45
C LYS A 88 7.87 8.47 6.95
N LEU A 89 6.61 8.51 6.57
CA LEU A 89 6.22 8.77 5.18
C LEU A 89 6.76 10.12 4.72
N THR A 90 7.41 10.12 3.55
CA THR A 90 7.67 11.36 2.79
C THR A 90 6.36 11.85 2.16
N ASN A 91 6.35 13.07 1.63
CA ASN A 91 5.17 13.56 0.90
C ASN A 91 4.83 12.63 -0.27
N GLU A 92 5.85 12.20 -1.03
CA GLU A 92 5.69 11.24 -2.12
C GLU A 92 5.16 9.89 -1.63
N GLY A 93 5.66 9.40 -0.50
CA GLY A 93 5.15 8.18 0.12
C GLY A 93 3.70 8.31 0.59
N ASP A 94 3.29 9.46 1.13
CA ASP A 94 1.91 9.69 1.55
C ASP A 94 0.96 9.80 0.35
N ASP A 95 1.37 10.47 -0.73
CA ASP A 95 0.63 10.52 -2.00
C ASP A 95 0.48 9.12 -2.61
N PHE A 96 1.57 8.34 -2.66
CA PHE A 96 1.55 6.96 -3.13
C PHE A 96 0.60 6.08 -2.31
N MET A 97 0.71 6.11 -0.98
CA MET A 97 -0.18 5.33 -0.11
C MET A 97 -1.63 5.81 -0.22
N SER A 98 -1.87 7.11 -0.42
CA SER A 98 -3.21 7.64 -0.63
C SER A 98 -3.81 7.20 -1.96
N ALA A 99 -3.01 7.12 -3.03
CA ALA A 99 -3.41 6.54 -4.31
C ALA A 99 -3.70 5.04 -4.17
N LEU A 100 -2.86 4.29 -3.45
CA LEU A 100 -3.08 2.87 -3.16
C LEU A 100 -4.40 2.65 -2.42
N ILE A 101 -4.70 3.48 -1.42
CA ILE A 101 -5.96 3.41 -0.66
C ILE A 101 -7.17 3.70 -1.54
N LYS A 102 -7.08 4.64 -2.48
CA LYS A 102 -8.13 4.88 -3.47
C LYS A 102 -8.38 3.64 -4.33
N LEU A 103 -7.33 3.00 -4.83
CA LEU A 103 -7.45 1.76 -5.60
C LEU A 103 -8.12 0.63 -4.79
N ILE A 104 -7.79 0.52 -3.49
CA ILE A 104 -8.46 -0.42 -2.58
C ILE A 104 -9.95 -0.09 -2.45
N ALA A 105 -10.29 1.19 -2.24
CA ALA A 105 -11.66 1.65 -2.08
C ALA A 105 -12.50 1.48 -3.36
N GLU A 106 -11.93 1.78 -4.52
CA GLU A 106 -12.56 1.56 -5.83
C GLU A 106 -12.85 0.07 -6.04
N ARG A 107 -11.87 -0.81 -5.76
CA ARG A 107 -12.05 -2.26 -5.87
C ARG A 107 -13.09 -2.78 -4.88
N ALA A 108 -13.13 -2.24 -3.66
CA ALA A 108 -14.13 -2.59 -2.66
C ALA A 108 -15.56 -2.22 -3.15
N ASN A 109 -15.71 -1.07 -3.80
CA ASN A 109 -17.00 -0.57 -4.28
C ASN A 109 -17.50 -1.29 -5.56
N HIS A 110 -16.61 -1.74 -6.44
CA HIS A 110 -16.99 -2.38 -7.72
C HIS A 110 -17.35 -3.87 -7.61
N GLY A 111 -17.27 -4.52 -6.45
CA GLY A 111 -17.58 -5.94 -6.33
C GLY A 111 -17.02 -6.67 -5.12
N GLY A 112 -16.63 -5.95 -4.07
CA GLY A 112 -16.36 -6.52 -2.76
C GLY A 112 -14.88 -6.80 -2.50
N PHE A 113 -14.35 -6.14 -1.48
CA PHE A 113 -13.33 -6.74 -0.63
C PHE A 113 -14.06 -7.69 0.35
N SER A 114 -14.76 -8.68 -0.20
CA SER A 114 -15.26 -9.80 0.59
C SER A 114 -14.04 -10.68 0.91
N PRO A 115 -13.69 -10.92 2.19
CA PRO A 115 -12.56 -11.79 2.53
C PRO A 115 -12.72 -13.22 1.99
N GLU A 116 -13.92 -13.58 1.55
CA GLU A 116 -14.31 -14.83 0.90
C GLU A 116 -14.22 -14.84 -0.64
N TYR A 117 -13.95 -13.69 -1.29
CA TYR A 117 -13.67 -13.60 -2.73
C TYR A 117 -12.19 -13.26 -2.98
N THR A 118 -11.29 -13.96 -2.30
CA THR A 118 -9.89 -14.02 -2.72
C THR A 118 -9.74 -15.02 -3.86
N PHE A 119 -9.65 -14.47 -5.08
CA PHE A 119 -8.79 -14.98 -6.16
C PHE A 119 -8.89 -16.48 -6.46
N GLN A 120 -9.77 -16.85 -7.39
CA GLN A 120 -9.45 -17.92 -8.34
C GLN A 120 -8.55 -17.38 -9.45
#